data_AF-A0A7J4JJK3-F1
#
_entry.id   AF-A0A7J4JJK3-F1
#
_cell.length_a   1.000
_cell.length_b   1.000
_cell.length_c   1.000
_cell.angle_alpha   90.00
_cell.angle_beta   90.00
_cell.angle_gamma   90.00
#
_symmetry.space_group_name_H-M   'P 1'
#
loop_
_entity.id
_entity.type
_entity.pdbx_description
1 polymer ?
#
loop_
_entity_poly.entity_id
_entity_poly.type
_entity_poly.pdbx_seq_one_letter_code
_entity_poly.pdbx_strand_id
1 'polypeptide(L)' 'MARQKVIILGAAGRDFHNFNTFFRDNPSYEVVAFTAEQIPGISNRVFPSQIAGKLYPRGIRIYAEEELPSLVKKFDADEV' A
#
# COMPACT_ATOMS: atom_id res chain seq x y z
N MET A 1 -6.75 15.39 12.93
CA MET A 1 -7.37 15.23 11.60
C MET A 1 -7.36 13.75 11.26
N ALA A 2 -8.32 13.27 10.46
CA ALA A 2 -8.26 11.90 9.94
C ALA A 2 -7.04 11.76 9.01
N ARG A 3 -6.41 10.58 8.97
CA ARG A 3 -5.31 10.30 8.04
C ARG A 3 -5.87 10.13 6.63
N GLN A 4 -5.17 10.62 5.62
CA GLN A 4 -5.52 10.34 4.23
C GLN A 4 -5.18 8.89 3.90
N LYS A 5 -6.15 8.13 3.42
CA LYS A 5 -5.98 6.73 3.02
C LYS A 5 -5.52 6.65 1.57
N VAL A 6 -4.41 5.97 1.34
CA VAL A 6 -3.76 5.91 0.04
C VAL A 6 -3.61 4.47 -0.41
N ILE A 7 -3.94 4.19 -1.67
CA ILE A 7 -3.54 2.95 -2.35
C ILE A 7 -2.32 3.31 -3.19
N ILE A 8 -1.24 2.53 -3.14
CA ILE A 8 -0.07 2.77 -3.99
C ILE A 8 -0.12 1.78 -5.16
N LEU A 9 -0.15 2.31 -6.39
CA LEU A 9 -0.05 1.51 -7.61
C LEU A 9 1.39 1.05 -7.87
N GLY A 10 1.53 -0.23 -8.17
CA GLY A 10 2.83 -0.89 -8.33
C GLY A 10 3.40 -1.46 -7.03
N ALA A 11 4.17 -2.53 -7.17
CA ALA A 11 4.91 -3.15 -6.08
C ALA A 11 6.29 -3.65 -6.58
N ALA A 12 7.31 -3.53 -5.73
CA ALA A 12 8.70 -3.94 -5.96
C ALA A 12 9.57 -3.01 -6.83
N GLY A 13 9.23 -1.71 -6.89
CA GLY A 13 10.04 -0.69 -7.58
C GLY A 13 10.08 0.66 -6.87
N ARG A 14 9.79 1.71 -7.64
CA ARG A 14 9.75 3.10 -7.14
C ARG A 14 8.63 3.29 -6.12
N ASP A 15 7.52 2.60 -6.28
CA ASP A 15 6.40 2.46 -5.35
C ASP A 15 6.86 2.15 -3.91
N PHE A 16 7.62 1.05 -3.71
CA PHE A 16 8.20 0.72 -2.41
C PHE A 16 9.21 1.76 -1.95
N HIS A 17 9.97 2.37 -2.85
CA HIS A 17 10.87 3.45 -2.48
C HIS A 17 10.12 4.68 -1.95
N ASN A 18 9.07 5.13 -2.65
CA ASN A 18 8.21 6.24 -2.24
C ASN A 18 7.54 5.93 -0.89
N PHE A 19 7.02 4.70 -0.72
CA PHE A 19 6.51 4.25 0.58
C PHE A 19 7.57 4.42 1.67
N ASN A 20 8.76 3.86 1.43
CA ASN A 20 9.84 3.85 2.38
C ASN A 20 10.35 5.24 2.75
N THR A 21 10.39 6.19 1.82
CA THR A 21 10.96 7.52 2.03
C THR A 21 9.95 8.57 2.49
N PHE A 22 8.68 8.44 2.10
CA PHE A 22 7.66 9.46 2.37
C PHE A 22 6.50 8.98 3.25
N PHE A 23 6.01 7.74 3.07
CA PHE A 23 4.77 7.28 3.72
C PHE A 23 4.98 6.49 5.02
N ARG A 24 6.07 5.72 5.13
CA ARG A 24 6.30 4.66 6.13
C ARG A 24 5.95 5.03 7.58
N ASP A 25 6.39 6.20 8.04
CA ASP A 25 6.16 6.68 9.41
C ASP A 25 5.50 8.06 9.43
N ASN A 26 4.90 8.46 8.32
CA ASN A 26 4.22 9.75 8.17
C ASN A 26 2.78 9.64 8.68
N PRO A 27 2.45 10.26 9.83
CA PRO A 27 1.15 10.10 10.47
C PRO A 27 0.00 10.80 9.73
N SER A 28 0.30 11.60 8.70
CA SER A 28 -0.72 12.23 7.85
C SER A 28 -1.37 11.24 6.88
N TYR A 29 -0.71 10.10 6.61
CA TYR A 29 -1.16 9.12 5.63
C TYR A 29 -1.35 7.73 6.24
N GLU A 30 -2.21 6.94 5.61
CA GLU A 30 -2.40 5.52 5.86
C GLU A 30 -2.42 4.77 4.52
N VAL A 31 -1.34 4.07 4.22
CA VAL A 31 -1.24 3.24 3.02
C VAL A 31 -1.99 1.94 3.28
N VAL A 32 -3.20 1.83 2.72
CA VAL A 32 -4.13 0.73 2.99
C VAL A 32 -3.88 -0.48 2.11
N ALA A 33 -3.25 -0.29 0.95
CA ALA A 33 -2.93 -1.35 0.00
C ALA A 33 -1.81 -0.92 -0.96
N PHE A 34 -1.07 -1.92 -1.44
CA PHE A 34 -0.37 -1.86 -2.71
C PHE A 34 -1.15 -2.63 -3.78
N THR A 35 -1.00 -2.29 -5.04
CA THR A 35 -1.43 -3.14 -6.16
C THR A 35 -0.25 -3.51 -7.05
N ALA A 36 -0.33 -4.63 -7.77
CA ALA A 36 0.65 -4.96 -8.79
C ALA A 36 0.10 -5.95 -9.82
N GLU A 37 0.65 -5.89 -11.04
CA GLU A 37 0.28 -6.76 -12.16
C GLU A 37 1.48 -7.55 -12.73
N GLN A 38 2.68 -6.95 -12.75
CA GLN A 38 3.79 -7.42 -13.57
C GLN A 38 4.58 -8.61 -13.01
N ILE A 39 4.52 -8.85 -11.69
CA ILE A 39 5.35 -9.87 -11.02
C ILE A 39 4.50 -11.08 -10.65
N PRO A 40 4.71 -12.26 -11.27
CA PRO A 40 3.93 -13.46 -10.97
C PRO A 40 3.92 -13.79 -9.47
N GLY A 41 2.72 -13.92 -8.91
CA GLY A 41 2.50 -14.29 -7.51
C GLY A 41 2.74 -13.16 -6.48
N ILE A 42 2.99 -11.92 -6.91
CA ILE A 42 3.19 -10.79 -5.98
C ILE A 42 1.89 -10.33 -5.32
N SER A 43 0.76 -10.39 -6.04
CA SER A 43 -0.56 -9.94 -5.61
C SER A 43 -1.19 -10.76 -4.47
N ASN A 44 -0.48 -11.79 -3.99
CA ASN A 44 -0.85 -12.57 -2.80
C ASN A 44 0.14 -12.37 -1.64
N ARG A 45 1.08 -11.43 -1.77
CA ARG A 45 2.10 -11.15 -0.75
C ARG A 45 1.72 -9.96 0.13
N VAL A 46 2.47 -9.81 1.21
CA VAL A 46 2.38 -8.70 2.16
C VAL A 46 3.72 -7.99 2.16
N PHE A 47 3.70 -6.66 2.03
CA PHE A 47 4.86 -5.83 2.32
C PHE A 47 5.22 -6.00 3.81
N PRO A 48 6.41 -6.53 4.16
CA PRO A 48 6.65 -7.07 5.49
C PRO A 48 6.59 -6.02 6.60
N SER A 49 5.93 -6.36 7.71
CA SER A 49 5.84 -5.48 8.90
C SER A 49 7.21 -5.07 9.45
N GLN A 50 8.20 -5.96 9.35
CA GLN A 50 9.58 -5.73 9.82
C GLN A 50 10.25 -4.52 9.15
N ILE A 51 9.80 -4.12 7.97
CA ILE A 51 10.32 -2.96 7.22
C ILE A 51 9.26 -1.89 6.95
N ALA A 52 8.01 -2.11 7.37
CA ALA A 52 6.90 -1.21 7.11
C ALA A 52 6.81 -0.02 8.07
N GLY A 53 7.64 0.04 9.11
CA GLY A 53 7.63 1.11 10.11
C GLY A 53 6.55 0.91 11.18
N LYS A 54 6.52 1.83 12.16
CA LYS A 54 5.72 1.66 13.39
C LYS A 54 4.22 1.74 13.15
N LEU A 55 3.80 2.36 12.04
CA LEU A 55 2.40 2.54 11.69
C LEU A 55 1.77 1.29 11.07
N TYR A 56 2.58 0.30 10.64
CA TYR A 56 2.12 -0.88 9.90
C TYR A 56 2.62 -2.19 10.54
N PRO A 57 2.24 -2.50 11.80
CA PRO A 57 2.72 -3.69 12.52
C PRO A 57 2.30 -5.03 11.89
N ARG A 58 1.30 -5.01 11.00
CA ARG A 58 0.84 -6.19 10.24
C ARG A 58 1.34 -6.22 8.79
N GLY A 59 2.17 -5.25 8.40
CA GLY A 59 2.54 -5.04 7.00
C GLY A 59 1.36 -4.49 6.19
N ILE A 60 1.54 -4.44 4.88
CA ILE A 60 0.56 -3.89 3.93
C ILE A 60 0.30 -4.93 2.84
N ARG A 61 -0.96 -5.26 2.57
CA ARG A 61 -1.30 -6.26 1.55
C ARG A 61 -1.03 -5.71 0.16
N ILE A 62 -0.50 -6.57 -0.71
CA ILE A 62 -0.37 -6.33 -2.14
C ILE A 62 -1.52 -7.09 -2.80
N TYR A 63 -2.30 -6.41 -3.63
CA TYR A 63 -3.44 -6.97 -4.36
C TYR A 63 -3.16 -7.01 -5.87
N ALA A 64 -4.02 -7.67 -6.65
CA ALA A 64 -3.96 -7.55 -8.10
C ALA A 64 -4.44 -6.16 -8.52
N GLU A 65 -3.80 -5.56 -9.52
CA GLU A 65 -4.16 -4.20 -9.97
C GLU A 65 -5.58 -4.09 -10.52
N GLU A 66 -6.08 -5.15 -11.16
CA GLU A 66 -7.48 -5.25 -11.60
C GLU A 66 -8.51 -5.12 -10.45
N GLU A 67 -8.11 -5.39 -9.21
CA GLU A 67 -8.98 -5.23 -8.04
C GLU A 67 -9.16 -3.77 -7.61
N LEU A 68 -8.36 -2.83 -8.13
CA LEU A 68 -8.32 -1.43 -7.71
C LEU A 68 -9.70 -0.77 -7.55
N PRO A 69 -10.65 -0.87 -8.50
CA PRO A 69 -11.97 -0.24 -8.35
C PRO A 69 -12.75 -0.75 -7.13
N SER A 70 -12.55 -2.02 -6.76
CA SER A 70 -13.16 -2.62 -5.58
C SER A 70 -12.43 -2.22 -4.29
N LEU A 71 -11.10 -2.09 -4.35
CA LEU A 71 -10.26 -1.71 -3.22
C LEU A 71 -10.49 -0.25 -2.81
N VAL A 72 -10.65 0.67 -3.78
CA VAL A 72 -11.00 2.07 -3.52
C VAL A 72 -12.27 2.16 -2.68
N LYS A 73 -13.32 1.41 -3.06
CA LYS A 73 -14.59 1.37 -2.30
C LYS A 73 -14.45 0.66 -0.96
N LYS A 74 -13.71 -0.46 -0.92
CA LYS A 74 -13.54 -1.27 0.28
C LYS A 74 -12.80 -0.53 1.39
N PHE A 75 -11.77 0.23 1.02
CA PHE A 75 -10.96 0.96 1.98
C PHE A 75 -11.39 2.42 2.17
N ASP A 76 -12.31 2.91 1.33
CA ASP A 76 -12.71 4.31 1.30
C ASP A 76 -11.46 5.19 1.08
N ALA A 77 -10.72 4.88 0.00
CA ALA A 77 -9.43 5.49 -0.30
C ALA A 77 -9.61 6.91 -0.84
N ASP A 78 -8.80 7.84 -0.31
CA ASP A 78 -8.80 9.26 -0.71
C ASP A 78 -7.97 9.49 -1.98
N GLU A 79 -6.87 8.74 -2.13
CA GLU A 79 -5.92 8.87 -3.24
C GLU A 79 -5.39 7.50 -3.71
N VAL A 80 -4.95 7.47 -4.97
CA VAL A 80 -4.35 6.32 -5.67
C VAL A 80 -3.08 6.77 -6.39
#